data_AF-A0A1F2VC19-F1
#
_entry.id   AF-A0A1F2VC19-F1
#
_cell.length_a   1.000
_cell.length_b   1.000
_cell.length_c   1.000
_cell.angle_alpha   90.00
_cell.angle_beta   90.00
_cell.angle_gamma   90.00
#
_symmetry.space_group_name_H-M   'P 1'
#
loop_
_entity.id
_entity.type
_entity.pdbx_description
1 polymer ?
#
loop_
_entity_poly.entity_id
_entity_poly.type
_entity_poly.pdbx_seq_one_letter_code
_entity_poly.pdbx_strand_id
1 'polypeptide(L)'
;MKPLSIGNVARLAGVGIETIRFYEREGLIAEPPRKESGYRQYPEATVSRIRFIKRAKTLGFSLQEIKDLLFLRIDPGTTCDYVLRRAETKLRDIEEKIQTLQRMKKALSALAAACPGQGPVSDCPMLEASDNFYVTVDKPARRVAQKRKNSLRGRPRKTP
;
A
#
# COMPACT_ATOMS: atom_id res chain seq x y z
N MET A 1 27.75 21.88 -22.50
CA MET A 1 27.05 21.66 -21.20
C MET A 1 28.05 21.16 -20.17
N LYS A 2 28.03 21.69 -18.94
CA LYS A 2 29.02 21.34 -17.90
C LYS A 2 28.52 20.12 -17.10
N PRO A 3 29.34 19.06 -16.95
CA PRO A 3 28.96 17.91 -16.14
C PRO A 3 28.79 18.27 -14.66
N LEU A 4 27.84 17.63 -13.99
CA LEU A 4 27.47 17.87 -12.60
C LEU A 4 28.02 16.77 -11.68
N SER A 5 28.41 17.13 -10.46
CA SER A 5 28.69 16.14 -9.40
C SER A 5 27.38 15.52 -8.88
N ILE A 6 27.46 14.34 -8.25
CA ILE A 6 26.30 13.67 -7.67
C ILE A 6 25.56 14.56 -6.65
N GLY A 7 26.30 15.37 -5.87
CA GLY A 7 25.72 16.32 -4.93
C GLY A 7 24.95 17.46 -5.60
N ASN A 8 25.46 17.97 -6.73
CA ASN A 8 24.75 18.97 -7.52
C ASN A 8 23.49 18.37 -8.17
N VAL A 9 23.57 17.14 -8.69
CA VAL A 9 22.40 16.43 -9.23
C VAL A 9 21.34 16.21 -8.16
N ALA A 10 21.74 15.74 -6.97
CA ALA A 10 20.84 15.51 -5.83
C ALA A 10 20.09 16.79 -5.45
N ARG A 11 20.82 17.90 -5.32
CA ARG A 11 20.26 19.22 -5.01
C ARG A 11 19.27 19.68 -6.08
N LEU A 12 19.67 19.64 -7.35
CA LEU A 12 18.82 20.10 -8.47
C LEU A 12 17.61 19.20 -8.69
N ALA A 13 17.74 17.90 -8.48
CA ALA A 13 16.64 16.94 -8.63
C ALA A 13 15.74 16.87 -7.38
N GLY A 14 16.18 17.41 -6.24
CA GLY A 14 15.43 17.38 -4.98
C GLY A 14 15.28 15.95 -4.43
N VAL A 15 16.37 15.19 -4.46
CA VAL A 15 16.47 13.81 -3.93
C VAL A 15 17.76 13.63 -3.12
N GLY A 16 17.83 12.60 -2.29
CA GLY A 16 19.07 12.26 -1.59
C GLY A 16 20.12 11.63 -2.52
N ILE A 17 21.39 11.71 -2.14
CA ILE A 17 22.49 11.06 -2.87
C ILE A 17 22.28 9.53 -2.93
N GLU A 18 21.83 8.93 -1.84
CA GLU A 18 21.52 7.49 -1.80
C GLU A 18 20.39 7.11 -2.77
N THR A 19 19.42 8.00 -3.01
CA THR A 19 18.37 7.77 -4.02
C THR A 19 18.96 7.72 -5.43
N ILE A 20 19.95 8.56 -5.73
CA ILE A 20 20.65 8.52 -7.03
C ILE A 20 21.40 7.21 -7.17
N ARG A 21 22.18 6.82 -6.16
CA ARG A 21 22.91 5.54 -6.15
C ARG A 21 21.98 4.35 -6.29
N PHE A 22 20.82 4.40 -5.65
CA PHE A 22 19.78 3.40 -5.80
C PHE A 22 19.29 3.33 -7.24
N TYR A 23 18.95 4.47 -7.86
CA TYR A 23 18.52 4.50 -9.26
C TYR A 23 19.61 4.06 -10.26
N GLU A 24 20.89 4.24 -9.94
CA GLU A 24 21.99 3.64 -10.73
C GLU A 24 21.95 2.11 -10.65
N ARG A 25 21.86 1.55 -9.43
CA ARG A 25 21.81 0.09 -9.23
C ARG A 25 20.61 -0.57 -9.91
N GLU A 26 19.46 0.10 -9.90
CA GLU A 26 18.25 -0.37 -10.59
C GLU A 26 18.30 -0.18 -12.12
N GLY A 27 19.37 0.44 -12.64
CA GLY A 27 19.52 0.75 -14.07
C GLY A 27 18.54 1.80 -14.58
N LEU A 28 17.98 2.62 -13.68
CA LEU A 28 17.09 3.72 -14.03
C LEU A 28 17.85 4.95 -14.50
N ILE A 29 19.12 5.09 -14.16
CA ILE A 29 20.01 6.17 -14.60
C ILE A 29 21.32 5.53 -15.04
N ALA A 30 21.94 6.05 -16.10
CA ALA A 30 23.25 5.60 -16.52
C ALA A 30 24.30 5.86 -15.43
N GLU A 31 25.12 4.86 -15.13
CA GLU A 31 26.28 5.00 -14.28
C GLU A 31 27.42 5.66 -15.11
N PRO A 32 27.83 6.90 -14.81
CA PRO A 32 28.91 7.53 -15.55
C PRO A 32 30.26 6.87 -15.24
N PRO A 33 31.17 6.80 -16.23
CA PRO A 33 32.53 6.32 -15.97
C PRO A 33 33.23 7.21 -14.94
N ARG A 34 34.09 6.58 -14.12
CA ARG A 34 34.95 7.33 -13.21
C ARG A 34 36.00 8.09 -14.02
N LYS A 35 36.16 9.39 -13.76
CA LYS A 35 37.32 10.14 -14.27
C LYS A 35 38.58 9.76 -13.50
N GLU A 36 39.74 10.10 -14.05
CA GLU A 36 41.06 9.96 -13.40
C GLU A 36 41.09 10.58 -11.99
N SER A 37 40.34 11.68 -11.78
CA SER A 37 40.14 12.32 -10.47
C SER A 37 39.33 11.50 -9.44
N GLY A 38 38.81 10.32 -9.80
CA GLY A 38 37.98 9.46 -8.95
C GLY A 38 36.49 9.84 -8.86
N TYR A 39 36.11 11.05 -9.30
CA TYR A 39 34.73 11.54 -9.21
C TYR A 39 33.88 11.19 -10.43
N ARG A 40 32.59 10.86 -10.19
CA ARG A 40 31.57 10.69 -11.23
C ARG A 40 30.99 12.04 -11.68
N GLN A 41 30.70 12.13 -12.96
CA GLN A 41 30.17 13.33 -13.60
C GLN A 41 28.92 12.99 -14.41
N TYR A 42 27.82 13.67 -14.11
CA TYR A 42 26.52 13.41 -14.72
C TYR A 42 26.17 14.51 -15.72
N PRO A 43 25.54 14.15 -16.86
CA PRO A 43 24.96 15.15 -17.74
C PRO A 43 23.77 15.83 -17.05
N GLU A 44 23.46 17.05 -17.45
CA GLU A 44 22.31 17.80 -16.92
C GLU A 44 20.98 17.09 -17.17
N ALA A 45 20.88 16.34 -18.27
CA ALA A 45 19.72 15.49 -18.57
C ALA A 45 19.39 14.48 -17.44
N THR A 46 20.36 14.09 -16.62
CA THR A 46 20.14 13.22 -15.46
C THR A 46 19.20 13.86 -14.44
N VAL A 47 19.25 15.19 -14.25
CA VAL A 47 18.34 15.91 -13.35
C VAL A 47 16.90 15.77 -13.83
N SER A 48 16.65 16.02 -15.12
CA SER A 48 15.33 15.88 -15.73
C SER A 48 14.81 14.45 -15.66
N ARG A 49 15.69 13.46 -15.83
CA ARG A 49 15.37 12.03 -15.70
C ARG A 49 14.97 11.66 -14.28
N ILE A 50 15.71 12.11 -13.26
CA ILE A 50 15.37 11.87 -11.85
C ILE A 50 14.03 12.52 -11.48
N ARG A 51 13.79 13.76 -11.93
CA ARG A 51 12.52 14.44 -11.69
C ARG A 51 11.34 13.68 -12.31
N PHE A 52 11.53 13.08 -13.49
CA PHE A 52 10.54 12.21 -14.11
C PHE A 52 10.27 10.96 -13.25
N ILE A 53 11.32 10.26 -12.83
CA ILE A 53 11.19 9.07 -11.95
C ILE A 53 10.42 9.42 -10.67
N LYS A 54 10.75 10.55 -10.05
CA LYS A 54 10.08 11.05 -8.84
C LYS A 54 8.58 11.28 -9.07
N ARG A 55 8.20 11.96 -10.15
CA ARG A 55 6.79 12.22 -10.50
C ARG A 55 6.03 10.93 -10.81
N ALA A 56 6.64 10.00 -11.55
CA ALA A 56 6.00 8.74 -11.86
C ALA A 56 5.80 7.88 -10.59
N LYS A 57 6.79 7.89 -9.67
CA LYS A 57 6.64 7.27 -8.34
C LYS A 57 5.46 7.83 -7.55
N THR A 58 5.28 9.16 -7.55
CA THR A 58 4.14 9.78 -6.83
C THR A 58 2.78 9.42 -7.44
N LEU A 59 2.74 9.04 -8.71
CA LEU A 59 1.52 8.57 -9.39
C LEU A 59 1.27 7.06 -9.20
N GLY A 60 2.10 6.37 -8.42
CA GLY A 60 1.92 4.95 -8.13
C GLY A 60 2.53 4.00 -9.16
N PHE A 61 3.38 4.50 -10.07
CA PHE A 61 4.14 3.61 -10.96
C PHE A 61 5.25 2.89 -10.19
N SER A 62 5.41 1.60 -10.49
CA SER A 62 6.52 0.78 -10.01
C SER A 62 7.83 1.18 -10.69
N LEU A 63 8.99 0.79 -10.13
CA LEU A 63 10.29 1.07 -10.76
C LEU A 63 10.39 0.41 -12.14
N GLN A 64 9.81 -0.78 -12.29
CA GLN A 64 9.79 -1.51 -13.56
C GLN A 64 8.96 -0.75 -14.62
N GLU A 65 7.76 -0.30 -14.26
CA GLU A 65 6.93 0.50 -15.17
C GLU A 65 7.62 1.82 -15.56
N ILE A 66 8.31 2.45 -14.62
CA ILE A 66 9.09 3.68 -14.88
C ILE A 66 10.24 3.39 -15.84
N LYS A 67 10.90 2.24 -15.72
CA LYS A 67 11.97 1.82 -16.64
C LYS A 67 11.44 1.67 -18.07
N ASP A 68 10.28 1.03 -18.23
CA ASP A 68 9.61 0.92 -19.52
C ASP A 68 9.28 2.31 -20.09
N LEU A 69 8.69 3.20 -19.28
CA LEU A 69 8.39 4.57 -19.70
C LEU A 69 9.64 5.38 -20.10
N LEU A 70 10.76 5.12 -19.44
CA LEU A 70 12.04 5.77 -19.77
C LEU A 70 12.65 5.23 -21.08
N PHE A 71 12.40 3.97 -21.42
CA PHE A 71 12.84 3.36 -22.69
C PHE A 71 12.07 3.95 -23.88
N LEU A 72 10.75 4.07 -23.73
CA LEU A 72 9.86 4.69 -24.71
C LEU A 72 10.25 6.13 -25.10
N ARG A 73 10.90 6.86 -24.18
CA ARG A 73 11.34 8.23 -24.45
C ARG A 73 12.57 8.31 -25.37
N ILE A 74 13.31 7.20 -25.50
CA ILE A 74 14.54 7.13 -26.29
C ILE A 74 14.24 6.72 -27.73
N ASP A 75 13.16 5.96 -27.95
CA ASP A 75 12.79 5.46 -29.27
C ASP A 75 11.96 6.51 -30.06
N PRO A 76 12.50 7.06 -31.17
CA PRO A 76 11.83 8.06 -32.00
C PRO A 76 10.57 7.54 -32.71
N GLY A 77 10.36 6.22 -32.79
CA GLY A 77 9.15 5.60 -33.34
C GLY A 77 8.02 5.44 -32.33
N THR A 78 8.24 5.80 -31.05
CA THR A 78 7.22 5.61 -30.02
C THR A 78 6.06 6.58 -30.20
N THR A 79 4.86 6.04 -30.32
CA THR A 79 3.63 6.83 -30.36
C THR A 79 3.09 7.09 -28.96
N CYS A 80 2.36 8.20 -28.80
CA CYS A 80 1.68 8.53 -27.54
C CYS A 80 0.70 7.44 -27.07
N ASP A 81 0.24 6.55 -27.96
CA ASP A 81 -0.67 5.44 -27.65
C ASP A 81 -0.10 4.51 -26.57
N TYR A 82 1.19 4.14 -26.65
CA TYR A 82 1.76 3.23 -25.66
C TYR A 82 1.82 3.86 -24.26
N VAL A 83 2.18 5.13 -24.18
CA VAL A 83 2.21 5.88 -22.92
C VAL A 83 0.80 6.02 -22.34
N LEU A 84 -0.20 6.30 -23.19
CA LEU A 84 -1.60 6.40 -22.81
C LEU A 84 -2.10 5.07 -22.22
N ARG A 85 -1.86 3.94 -22.88
CA ARG A 85 -2.28 2.60 -22.39
C ARG A 85 -1.69 2.26 -21.02
N ARG A 86 -0.44 2.66 -20.76
CA ARG A 86 0.19 2.48 -19.43
C ARG A 86 -0.47 3.36 -18.37
N ALA A 87 -0.82 4.60 -18.71
CA ALA A 87 -1.56 5.49 -17.82
C ALA A 87 -2.97 4.96 -17.52
N GLU A 88 -3.71 4.49 -18.53
CA GLU A 88 -5.04 3.90 -18.36
C GLU A 88 -5.02 2.64 -17.50
N THR A 89 -4.01 1.79 -17.68
CA THR A 89 -3.80 0.62 -16.80
C THR A 89 -3.58 1.07 -15.36
N LYS A 90 -2.73 2.07 -15.13
CA LYS A 90 -2.48 2.59 -13.79
C LYS A 90 -3.74 3.20 -13.16
N LEU A 91 -4.55 3.90 -13.95
CA LEU A 91 -5.84 4.45 -13.49
C LEU A 91 -6.79 3.34 -13.02
N ARG A 92 -6.89 2.23 -13.77
CA ARG A 92 -7.69 1.07 -13.34
C ARG A 92 -7.18 0.47 -12.03
N ASP A 93 -5.86 0.25 -11.91
CA ASP A 93 -5.27 -0.27 -10.66
C ASP A 93 -5.58 0.63 -9.46
N ILE A 94 -5.55 1.96 -9.65
CA ILE A 94 -5.85 2.94 -8.61
C ILE A 94 -7.32 2.86 -8.22
N GLU A 95 -8.23 2.78 -9.20
CA GLU A 95 -9.66 2.70 -8.95
C GLU A 95 -10.04 1.43 -8.17
N GLU A 96 -9.47 0.28 -8.53
CA GLU A 96 -9.67 -0.98 -7.79
C GLU A 96 -9.18 -0.90 -6.33
N LYS A 97 -8.04 -0.23 -6.12
CA LYS A 97 -7.52 0.03 -4.76
C LYS A 97 -8.42 0.97 -3.98
N ILE A 98 -8.94 2.02 -4.62
CA ILE A 98 -9.89 2.96 -3.99
C ILE A 98 -11.13 2.19 -3.53
N GLN A 99 -11.74 1.37 -4.40
CA GLN A 99 -12.91 0.58 -4.05
C GLN A 99 -12.63 -0.38 -2.89
N THR A 100 -11.46 -1.02 -2.90
CA THR A 100 -11.05 -1.92 -1.80
C THR A 100 -10.87 -1.16 -0.48
N LEU A 101 -10.16 -0.03 -0.50
CA LEU A 101 -9.97 0.81 0.68
C LEU A 101 -11.29 1.39 1.19
N GLN A 102 -12.23 1.74 0.31
CA GLN A 102 -13.57 2.19 0.70
C GLN A 102 -14.37 1.07 1.40
N ARG A 103 -14.31 -0.18 0.91
CA ARG A 103 -14.92 -1.33 1.57
C ARG A 103 -14.34 -1.57 2.97
N MET A 104 -13.01 -1.55 3.07
CA MET A 104 -12.31 -1.70 4.36
C MET A 104 -12.69 -0.58 5.34
N LYS A 105 -12.69 0.68 4.86
CA LYS A 105 -13.12 1.83 5.66
C LYS A 105 -14.54 1.64 6.17
N LYS A 106 -15.48 1.25 5.30
CA LYS A 106 -16.89 1.04 5.69
C LYS A 106 -17.02 -0.04 6.78
N ALA A 107 -16.31 -1.16 6.64
CA ALA A 107 -16.30 -2.23 7.63
C ALA A 107 -15.74 -1.73 8.98
N LEU A 108 -14.56 -1.09 8.96
CA LEU A 108 -13.94 -0.53 10.16
C LEU A 108 -14.82 0.55 10.83
N SER A 109 -15.46 1.41 10.04
CA SER A 109 -16.38 2.43 10.56
C SER A 109 -17.62 1.81 11.22
N ALA A 110 -18.17 0.73 10.67
CA ALA A 110 -19.31 0.03 11.27
C ALA A 110 -18.92 -0.62 12.61
N LEU A 111 -17.77 -1.28 12.68
CA LEU A 111 -17.25 -1.86 13.92
C LEU A 111 -16.96 -0.79 14.98
N ALA A 112 -16.38 0.34 14.56
CA ALA A 112 -16.09 1.46 15.47
C ALA A 112 -17.39 2.08 16.02
N ALA A 113 -18.42 2.22 15.19
CA ALA A 113 -19.72 2.75 15.62
C ALA A 113 -20.49 1.80 16.56
N ALA A 114 -20.29 0.49 16.41
CA ALA A 114 -20.90 -0.51 17.30
C ALA A 114 -20.20 -0.58 18.67
N CYS A 115 -18.97 -0.10 18.79
CA CYS A 115 -18.21 -0.15 20.04
C CYS A 115 -18.68 0.98 20.99
N PRO A 116 -19.12 0.65 22.22
CA PRO A 116 -19.53 1.66 23.20
C PRO A 116 -18.36 2.49 23.75
N GLY A 117 -17.11 2.11 23.46
CA GLY A 117 -15.90 2.83 23.90
C GLY A 117 -15.57 2.69 25.40
N GLN A 118 -16.38 1.95 26.14
CA GLN A 118 -16.26 1.73 27.58
C GLN A 118 -16.76 0.32 27.95
N GLY A 119 -16.26 -0.23 29.05
CA GLY A 119 -16.58 -1.58 29.51
C GLY A 119 -15.45 -2.59 29.30
N PRO A 120 -15.64 -3.85 29.73
CA PRO A 120 -14.63 -4.89 29.58
C PRO A 120 -14.43 -5.27 28.11
N VAL A 121 -13.19 -5.61 27.76
CA VAL A 121 -12.78 -6.00 26.40
C VAL A 121 -13.53 -7.24 25.89
N SER A 122 -14.05 -8.07 26.81
CA SER A 122 -14.88 -9.24 26.49
C SER A 122 -16.17 -8.93 25.73
N ASP A 123 -16.68 -7.69 25.87
CA ASP A 123 -17.95 -7.27 25.28
C ASP A 123 -17.71 -6.33 24.09
N CYS A 124 -16.47 -6.29 23.58
CA CYS A 124 -16.05 -5.40 22.51
C CYS A 124 -16.44 -5.98 21.14
N PRO A 125 -17.36 -5.33 20.40
CA PRO A 125 -17.80 -5.84 19.10
C PRO A 125 -16.69 -5.88 18.05
N MET A 126 -15.61 -5.08 18.23
CA MET A 126 -14.44 -5.14 17.37
C MET A 126 -13.69 -6.47 17.47
N LEU A 127 -13.67 -7.08 18.67
CA LEU A 127 -12.99 -8.35 18.90
C LEU A 127 -13.91 -9.54 18.64
N GLU A 128 -15.20 -9.43 18.97
CA GLU A 128 -16.19 -10.44 18.57
C GLU A 128 -16.31 -10.58 17.04
N ALA A 129 -16.15 -9.49 16.28
CA ALA A 129 -16.14 -9.54 14.83
C ALA A 129 -14.86 -10.14 14.24
N SER A 130 -13.70 -9.97 14.90
CA SER A 130 -12.46 -10.65 14.50
C SER A 130 -12.53 -12.15 14.75
N ASP A 131 -13.35 -12.57 15.72
CA ASP A 131 -13.59 -13.98 16.00
C ASP A 131 -14.24 -14.74 14.86
N ASN A 132 -14.92 -14.05 13.94
CA ASN A 132 -15.50 -14.66 12.75
C ASN A 132 -14.61 -14.59 11.51
N PHE A 133 -13.41 -13.99 11.59
CA PHE A 133 -12.44 -13.97 10.48
C PHE A 133 -11.45 -15.14 10.54
N TYR A 134 -11.34 -15.83 11.69
CA TYR A 134 -10.45 -16.99 11.86
C TYR A 134 -11.18 -18.35 11.98
N VAL A 135 -12.51 -18.41 11.93
CA VAL A 135 -13.29 -19.67 12.08
C VAL A 135 -13.34 -20.51 10.80
N THR A 136 -12.18 -20.76 10.20
CA THR A 136 -11.98 -21.96 9.36
C THR A 136 -10.76 -22.79 9.79
N VAL A 137 -10.14 -22.48 10.93
CA VAL A 137 -9.07 -23.31 11.50
C VAL A 137 -9.25 -23.39 13.02
N ASP A 138 -9.85 -24.49 13.47
CA ASP A 138 -9.85 -25.00 14.85
C ASP A 138 -10.62 -24.23 15.95
N LYS A 139 -11.91 -24.59 16.19
CA LYS A 139 -12.36 -25.18 17.48
C LYS A 139 -13.85 -25.57 17.52
N PRO A 140 -14.23 -26.56 18.36
CA PRO A 140 -15.56 -27.16 18.39
C PRO A 140 -16.54 -26.40 19.29
N ALA A 141 -17.82 -26.55 18.93
CA ALA A 141 -18.99 -25.96 19.56
C ALA A 141 -19.08 -26.16 21.09
N ARG A 142 -19.30 -25.06 21.83
CA ARG A 142 -19.85 -25.13 23.19
C ARG A 142 -21.29 -24.63 23.21
N ARG A 143 -22.19 -25.53 23.60
CA ARG A 143 -23.63 -25.30 23.83
C ARG A 143 -23.84 -24.22 24.89
N VAL A 144 -24.57 -23.16 24.54
CA VAL A 144 -25.19 -22.25 25.52
C VAL A 144 -26.52 -22.85 25.95
N ALA A 145 -26.59 -23.30 27.21
CA ALA A 145 -27.83 -23.77 27.83
C ALA A 145 -28.69 -22.57 28.25
N GLN A 146 -29.80 -22.37 27.52
CA GLN A 146 -30.80 -21.35 27.79
C GLN A 146 -31.52 -21.63 29.13
N LYS A 147 -31.35 -20.72 30.10
CA LYS A 147 -32.20 -20.64 31.30
C LYS A 147 -33.65 -20.39 30.87
N ARG A 148 -34.56 -21.36 31.09
CA ARG A 148 -36.01 -21.08 31.20
C ARG A 148 -36.41 -21.12 32.67
N LYS A 149 -36.62 -19.94 33.23
CA LYS A 149 -37.45 -19.74 34.42
C LYS A 149 -38.89 -20.03 34.00
N ASN A 150 -39.59 -20.94 34.68
CA ASN A 150 -40.98 -20.65 35.01
C ASN A 150 -41.43 -21.38 36.27
N SER A 151 -42.30 -20.70 37.00
CA SER A 151 -42.57 -20.83 38.42
C SER A 151 -44.04 -21.18 38.63
N LEU A 152 -44.31 -21.86 39.75
CA LEU A 152 -45.58 -21.95 40.51
C LEU A 152 -46.63 -23.01 40.09
N ARG A 153 -46.82 -24.00 40.99
CA ARG A 153 -47.95 -24.29 41.92
C ARG A 153 -48.07 -25.82 42.03
N GLY A 154 -48.31 -26.53 43.14
CA GLY A 154 -48.63 -26.26 44.54
C GLY A 154 -48.61 -27.60 45.30
N ARG A 155 -48.38 -27.51 46.61
CA ARG A 155 -48.37 -28.52 47.72
C ARG A 155 -49.52 -29.57 47.75
N PRO A 156 -49.59 -30.49 48.75
CA PRO A 156 -48.56 -31.31 49.44
C PRO A 156 -49.02 -32.76 49.83
N ARG A 157 -48.08 -33.53 50.43
CA ARG A 157 -48.20 -34.57 51.49
C ARG A 157 -49.27 -35.68 51.38
N LYS A 158 -48.80 -36.94 51.55
CA LYS A 158 -49.14 -37.80 52.71
C LYS A 158 -48.26 -39.07 52.73
N THR A 159 -47.63 -39.30 53.88
CA THR A 159 -47.13 -40.60 54.38
C THR A 159 -48.32 -41.49 54.80
N PRO A 160 -48.10 -42.78 55.06
CA PRO A 160 -47.50 -43.24 56.33
C PRO A 160 -46.06 -43.72 56.21
#